data_AF-A0A251S6J8-F1
#
_entry.id   AF-A0A251S6J8-F1
#
_cell.length_a   1.000
_cell.length_b   1.000
_cell.length_c   1.000
_cell.angle_alpha   90.00
_cell.angle_beta   90.00
_cell.angle_gamma   90.00
#
_symmetry.space_group_name_H-M   'P 1'
#
loop_
_entity.id
_entity.type
_entity.pdbx_description
1 polymer ?
#
loop_
_entity_poly.entity_id
_entity_poly.type
_entity_poly.pdbx_seq_one_letter_code
_entity_poly.pdbx_strand_id
1 'polypeptide(L)'
;MVVKPSRRSGHLESSANIPQSFGRLQEIRKLTSLLLLELGQNQLSDTIPVEISKISFLQRLSIGGNNLEGRIPEKIFELKQLSELYMMNNNFEGLIVNFVSRLETLSHLDLSQNRFNGSIGTV
;
A
#
# COMPACT_ATOMS: atom_id res chain seq x y z
N MET A 1 -13.38 -8.20 -4.48
CA MET A 1 -13.04 -8.65 -3.12
C MET A 1 -12.45 -7.46 -2.39
N VAL A 2 -13.26 -6.67 -1.68
CA VAL A 2 -12.76 -5.58 -0.86
C VAL A 2 -12.31 -6.20 0.46
N VAL A 3 -11.01 -6.28 0.70
CA VAL A 3 -10.51 -6.55 2.05
C VAL A 3 -10.71 -5.22 2.78
N LYS A 4 -11.64 -5.14 3.74
CA LYS A 4 -11.83 -3.95 4.59
C LYS A 4 -11.29 -4.26 5.99
N PRO A 5 -10.64 -3.32 6.69
CA PRO A 5 -10.32 -3.46 8.09
C PRO A 5 -11.48 -2.94 8.95
N SER A 6 -11.90 -3.79 9.89
CA SER A 6 -12.96 -3.52 10.85
C SER A 6 -12.51 -2.47 11.88
N ARG A 7 -13.35 -1.45 12.13
CA ARG A 7 -13.28 -0.62 13.34
C ARG A 7 -14.63 -0.58 14.06
N ARG A 8 -14.66 -1.30 15.18
CA ARG A 8 -15.47 -1.12 16.40
C ARG A 8 -16.99 -1.03 16.24
N SER A 9 -17.67 -2.15 16.44
CA SER A 9 -18.68 -2.35 17.50
C SER A 9 -19.20 -3.79 17.36
N GLY A 10 -19.48 -4.45 18.48
CA GLY A 10 -19.70 -5.89 18.54
C GLY A 10 -20.75 -6.41 17.58
N HIS A 11 -20.32 -7.07 16.50
CA HIS A 11 -21.10 -8.07 15.80
C HIS A 11 -20.18 -8.91 14.90
N LEU A 12 -20.53 -10.18 14.78
CA LEU A 12 -19.75 -11.28 14.22
C LEU A 12 -19.33 -11.00 12.78
N GLU A 13 -18.02 -10.89 12.52
CA GLU A 13 -17.47 -11.13 11.19
C GLU A 13 -16.43 -12.23 11.28
N SER A 14 -16.57 -13.24 10.42
CA SER A 14 -15.67 -14.38 10.29
C SER A 14 -14.21 -13.91 10.22
N SER A 15 -13.46 -14.09 11.32
CA SER A 15 -12.07 -13.65 11.43
C SER A 15 -11.16 -14.57 10.61
N ALA A 16 -11.02 -14.29 9.32
CA ALA A 16 -9.75 -14.57 8.69
C ALA A 16 -8.73 -13.66 9.39
N ASN A 17 -7.88 -14.23 10.25
CA ASN A 17 -6.77 -13.50 10.85
C ASN A 17 -5.94 -12.92 9.71
N ILE A 18 -6.02 -11.61 9.49
CA ILE A 18 -5.10 -10.92 8.60
C ILE A 18 -3.72 -11.07 9.25
N PRO A 19 -2.75 -11.74 8.60
CA PRO A 19 -1.42 -11.91 9.15
C PRO A 19 -0.83 -10.56 9.53
N GLN A 20 -0.16 -10.48 10.68
CA GLN A 20 0.55 -9.26 11.10
C GLN A 20 1.72 -8.90 10.16
N SER A 21 2.16 -9.82 9.30
CA SER A 21 3.21 -9.58 8.30
C SER A 21 2.60 -9.42 6.91
N PHE A 22 2.91 -8.32 6.23
CA PHE A 22 2.41 -8.08 4.87
C PHE A 22 2.87 -9.18 3.90
N GLY A 23 4.13 -9.60 3.99
CA GLY A 23 4.71 -10.63 3.12
C GLY A 23 4.05 -12.02 3.25
N ARG A 24 3.31 -12.29 4.34
CA ARG A 24 2.56 -13.54 4.51
C ARG A 24 1.26 -13.59 3.73
N LEU A 25 0.85 -12.51 3.08
CA LEU A 25 -0.31 -12.43 2.21
C LEU A 25 -0.03 -13.02 0.81
N GLN A 26 0.42 -14.29 0.77
CA GLN A 26 0.84 -15.03 -0.44
C GLN A 26 -0.21 -15.09 -1.57
N GLU A 27 -1.48 -14.85 -1.25
CA GLU A 27 -2.61 -14.86 -2.17
C GLU A 27 -2.79 -13.53 -2.91
N ILE A 28 -2.15 -12.43 -2.47
CA ILE A 28 -2.25 -11.11 -3.13
C ILE A 28 -1.86 -11.18 -4.60
N ARG A 29 -0.85 -11.99 -4.95
CA ARG A 29 -0.42 -12.19 -6.35
C ARG A 29 -1.50 -12.80 -7.25
N LYS A 30 -2.52 -13.46 -6.69
CA LYS A 30 -3.63 -14.07 -7.45
C LYS A 30 -4.78 -13.10 -7.70
N LEU A 31 -4.76 -11.93 -7.04
CA LEU A 31 -5.80 -10.92 -7.13
C LEU A 31 -5.63 -10.03 -8.37
N THR A 32 -5.33 -10.61 -9.54
CA THR A 32 -4.93 -9.84 -10.74
C THR A 32 -5.99 -8.84 -11.19
N SER A 33 -7.28 -9.12 -10.99
CA SER A 33 -8.40 -8.23 -11.33
C SER A 33 -8.82 -7.27 -10.21
N LEU A 34 -8.05 -7.16 -9.13
CA LEU A 34 -8.41 -6.31 -8.00
C LEU A 34 -8.18 -4.84 -8.34
N LEU A 35 -9.22 -4.02 -8.15
CA LEU A 35 -9.16 -2.57 -8.37
C LEU A 35 -8.75 -1.81 -7.10
N LEU A 36 -9.18 -2.27 -5.92
CA LEU A 36 -8.97 -1.56 -4.65
C LEU A 36 -8.38 -2.53 -3.62
N LEU A 37 -7.25 -2.16 -3.03
CA LEU A 37 -6.64 -2.87 -1.90
C LEU A 37 -6.60 -1.94 -0.68
N GLU A 38 -7.46 -2.21 0.30
CA GLU A 38 -7.66 -1.38 1.49
C GLU A 38 -7.24 -2.13 2.77
N LEU A 39 -5.96 -1.98 3.13
CA LEU A 39 -5.36 -2.59 4.32
C LEU A 39 -4.93 -1.55 5.37
N GLY A 40 -5.45 -0.32 5.28
CA GLY A 40 -5.12 0.74 6.23
C GLY A 40 -5.59 0.45 7.66
N GLN A 41 -4.99 1.12 8.65
CA GLN A 41 -5.40 1.06 10.06
C GLN A 41 -5.35 -0.35 10.67
N ASN A 42 -4.39 -1.17 10.23
CA ASN A 42 -4.11 -2.50 10.77
C ASN A 42 -2.79 -2.49 11.58
N GLN A 43 -2.33 -3.68 11.96
CA GLN A 43 -1.04 -3.89 12.64
C GLN A 43 0.00 -4.54 11.71
N LEU A 44 -0.10 -4.28 10.40
CA LEU A 44 0.82 -4.88 9.43
C LEU A 44 2.24 -4.36 9.65
N SER A 45 3.22 -5.25 9.70
CA SER A 45 4.64 -4.97 9.82
C SER A 45 5.42 -5.59 8.66
N ASP A 46 6.75 -5.42 8.69
CA ASP A 46 7.70 -5.77 7.63
C ASP A 46 7.63 -4.84 6.41
N THR A 47 8.35 -5.21 5.36
CA THR A 47 8.40 -4.48 4.09
C THR A 47 7.23 -4.84 3.19
N ILE A 48 6.95 -3.96 2.22
CA ILE A 48 5.98 -4.26 1.18
C ILE A 48 6.56 -5.34 0.23
N PRO A 49 5.89 -6.48 0.01
CA PRO A 49 6.32 -7.47 -0.96
C PRO A 49 6.18 -6.93 -2.38
N VAL A 50 7.17 -7.22 -3.23
CA VAL A 50 7.19 -6.78 -4.63
C VAL A 50 6.01 -7.33 -5.43
N GLU A 51 5.41 -8.44 -4.98
CA GLU A 51 4.24 -9.09 -5.58
C GLU A 51 3.01 -8.19 -5.71
N ILE A 52 2.89 -7.10 -4.93
CA ILE A 52 1.82 -6.11 -5.13
C ILE A 52 1.83 -5.57 -6.56
N SER A 53 3.01 -5.44 -7.18
CA SER A 53 3.14 -4.95 -8.56
C SER A 53 2.49 -5.88 -9.60
N LYS A 54 2.09 -7.09 -9.22
CA LYS A 54 1.40 -8.05 -10.11
C LYS A 54 -0.10 -7.79 -10.21
N ILE A 55 -0.65 -6.91 -9.38
CA ILE A 55 -2.05 -6.50 -9.42
C ILE A 55 -2.21 -5.40 -10.47
N SER A 56 -2.10 -5.75 -11.75
CA SER A 56 -1.97 -4.78 -12.84
C SER A 56 -3.17 -3.85 -13.03
N PHE A 57 -4.35 -4.22 -12.52
CA PHE A 57 -5.57 -3.41 -12.57
C PHE A 57 -5.80 -2.57 -11.31
N LEU A 58 -4.86 -2.55 -10.37
CA LEU A 58 -5.02 -1.80 -9.12
C LEU A 58 -5.12 -0.30 -9.39
N GLN A 59 -6.21 0.30 -8.90
CA GLN A 59 -6.51 1.72 -8.98
C GLN A 59 -6.26 2.43 -7.63
N ARG A 60 -6.54 1.75 -6.51
CA ARG A 60 -6.30 2.28 -5.17
C ARG A 60 -5.49 1.31 -4.33
N LEU A 61 -4.40 1.81 -3.77
CA LEU A 61 -3.63 1.14 -2.72
C LEU A 61 -3.68 1.98 -1.43
N SER A 62 -4.39 1.47 -0.42
CA SER A 62 -4.48 2.11 0.90
C SER A 62 -3.92 1.19 1.96
N ILE A 63 -2.75 1.53 2.49
CA ILE A 63 -2.03 0.76 3.53
C ILE A 63 -1.59 1.66 4.70
N GLY A 64 -2.11 2.87 4.76
CA GLY A 64 -1.75 3.85 5.79
C GLY A 64 -2.19 3.47 7.19
N GLY A 65 -1.46 3.91 8.22
CA GLY A 65 -1.74 3.57 9.61
C GLY A 65 -1.40 2.12 9.95
N ASN A 66 -0.19 1.69 9.59
CA ASN A 66 0.37 0.38 9.90
C ASN A 66 1.79 0.55 10.49
N ASN A 67 2.49 -0.55 10.73
CA ASN A 67 3.89 -0.59 11.19
C ASN A 67 4.85 -0.99 10.06
N LEU A 68 4.50 -0.75 8.80
CA LEU A 68 5.31 -1.16 7.64
C LEU A 68 6.58 -0.32 7.56
N GLU A 69 7.68 -0.94 7.12
CA GLU A 69 9.00 -0.31 7.14
C GLU A 69 9.81 -0.58 5.86
N GLY A 70 11.00 0.01 5.80
CA GLY A 70 11.93 -0.11 4.68
C GLY A 70 11.53 0.73 3.47
N ARG A 71 12.08 0.39 2.30
CA ARG A 71 11.81 1.11 1.05
C ARG A 71 10.56 0.58 0.36
N ILE A 72 9.80 1.46 -0.27
CA ILE A 72 8.73 1.07 -1.19
C ILE A 72 9.36 0.42 -2.44
N PRO A 73 8.96 -0.81 -2.83
CA PRO A 73 9.45 -1.45 -4.05
C PRO A 73 9.17 -0.59 -5.28
N GLU A 74 10.20 -0.33 -6.09
CA GLU A 74 10.10 0.53 -7.29
C GLU A 74 9.00 0.07 -8.26
N LYS A 75 8.75 -1.24 -8.34
CA LYS A 75 7.73 -1.82 -9.23
C LYS A 75 6.30 -1.41 -8.89
N ILE A 76 6.02 -0.92 -7.67
CA ILE A 76 4.70 -0.36 -7.33
C ILE A 76 4.43 0.89 -8.17
N PHE A 77 5.47 1.66 -8.47
CA PHE A 77 5.37 2.86 -9.30
C PHE A 77 5.25 2.55 -10.81
N GLU A 78 5.21 1.27 -11.19
CA GLU A 78 4.95 0.83 -12.56
C GLU A 78 3.47 0.44 -12.79
N LEU A 79 2.64 0.50 -11.73
CA LEU A 79 1.20 0.21 -11.81
C LEU A 79 0.45 1.33 -12.57
N LYS A 80 0.29 1.15 -13.88
CA LYS A 80 -0.27 2.17 -14.79
C LYS A 80 -1.71 2.58 -14.51
N GLN A 81 -2.47 1.76 -13.80
CA GLN A 81 -3.86 2.06 -13.44
C GLN A 81 -3.99 2.72 -12.06
N LEU A 82 -2.90 2.86 -11.29
CA LEU A 82 -2.93 3.32 -9.92
C LEU A 82 -3.17 4.83 -9.86
N SER A 83 -4.39 5.21 -9.47
CA SER A 83 -4.83 6.60 -9.36
C SER A 83 -4.76 7.15 -7.94
N GLU A 84 -4.75 6.27 -6.92
CA GLU A 84 -4.77 6.66 -5.52
C GLU A 84 -3.79 5.82 -4.68
N LEU A 85 -2.87 6.52 -4.00
CA LEU A 85 -1.84 5.91 -3.17
C LEU A 85 -1.81 6.52 -1.77
N TYR A 86 -2.27 5.77 -0.77
CA TYR A 86 -2.28 6.18 0.64
C TYR A 86 -1.40 5.25 1.48
N MET A 87 -0.23 5.76 1.90
CA MET A 87 0.76 5.04 2.70
C MET A 87 1.14 5.78 3.98
N MET A 88 0.39 6.82 4.34
CA MET A 88 0.67 7.67 5.49
C MET A 88 0.74 6.91 6.81
N ASN A 89 1.45 7.46 7.80
CA ASN A 89 1.56 6.90 9.15
C ASN A 89 2.08 5.45 9.13
N ASN A 90 3.31 5.30 8.64
CA ASN A 90 4.11 4.07 8.61
C ASN A 90 5.58 4.43 8.90
N ASN A 91 6.49 3.48 8.74
CA ASN A 91 7.93 3.64 8.95
C ASN A 91 8.74 3.59 7.65
N PHE A 92 8.14 3.94 6.51
CA PHE A 92 8.82 3.87 5.21
C PHE A 92 9.97 4.87 5.11
N GLU A 93 11.05 4.47 4.43
CA GLU A 93 12.27 5.24 4.26
C GLU A 93 12.76 5.24 2.81
N GLY A 94 13.78 6.06 2.51
CA GLY A 94 14.36 6.20 1.18
C GLY A 94 13.92 7.47 0.44
N LEU A 95 14.30 7.57 -0.83
CA LEU A 95 14.01 8.72 -1.70
C LEU A 95 12.72 8.48 -2.49
N ILE A 96 11.78 9.43 -2.44
CA ILE A 96 10.51 9.37 -3.20
C ILE A 96 10.68 9.84 -4.65
N VAL A 97 11.67 10.70 -4.89
CA VAL A 97 11.65 11.74 -5.94
C VAL A 97 11.62 11.22 -7.38
N ASN A 98 12.03 9.98 -7.62
CA ASN A 98 12.23 9.49 -9.00
C ASN A 98 11.16 8.51 -9.48
N PHE A 99 10.31 8.02 -8.59
CA PHE A 99 9.42 6.90 -8.93
C PHE A 99 7.96 7.33 -9.05
N VAL A 100 7.49 8.27 -8.22
CA VAL A 100 6.10 8.75 -8.27
C VAL A 100 5.73 9.31 -9.65
N SER A 101 6.67 9.96 -10.34
CA SER A 101 6.46 10.50 -11.70
C SER A 101 6.17 9.42 -12.76
N ARG A 102 6.44 8.14 -12.48
CA ARG A 102 6.14 7.01 -13.38
C ARG A 102 4.67 6.58 -13.33
N LEU A 103 3.93 7.02 -12.31
CA LEU A 103 2.51 6.75 -12.12
C LEU A 103 1.67 7.79 -12.88
N GLU A 104 1.48 7.54 -14.17
CA GLU A 104 0.82 8.47 -15.12
C GLU A 104 -0.65 8.79 -14.76
N THR A 105 -1.33 7.92 -14.02
CA THR A 105 -2.74 8.08 -13.63
C THR A 105 -2.93 8.58 -12.20
N LEU A 106 -1.84 8.80 -11.45
CA LEU A 106 -1.90 9.17 -10.05
C LEU A 106 -2.53 10.55 -9.87
N SER A 107 -3.57 10.60 -9.06
CA SER A 107 -4.33 11.82 -8.75
C SER A 107 -4.31 12.15 -7.26
N HIS A 108 -4.13 11.13 -6.41
CA HIS A 108 -4.08 11.29 -4.96
C HIS A 108 -2.86 10.55 -4.41
N LEU A 109 -2.05 11.28 -3.64
CA LEU A 109 -0.86 10.75 -2.98
C LEU A 109 -0.78 11.25 -1.55
N ASP A 110 -0.76 10.33 -0.60
CA ASP A 110 -0.43 10.63 0.80
C ASP A 110 0.66 9.69 1.31
N LEU A 111 1.86 10.25 1.46
CA LEU A 111 3.03 9.60 2.04
C LEU A 111 3.42 10.21 3.39
N SER A 112 2.58 11.08 3.95
CA SER A 112 2.88 11.84 5.17
C SER A 112 3.12 10.93 6.39
N GLN A 113 3.78 11.45 7.43
CA GLN A 113 4.07 10.67 8.65
C GLN A 113 4.82 9.35 8.35
N ASN A 114 5.88 9.45 7.55
CA ASN A 114 6.86 8.40 7.28
C ASN A 114 8.28 8.98 7.51
N ARG A 115 9.32 8.17 7.24
CA ARG A 115 10.74 8.52 7.42
C ARG A 115 11.45 8.75 6.09
N PHE A 116 10.73 9.21 5.07
CA PHE A 116 11.31 9.50 3.77
C PHE A 116 12.31 10.64 3.86
N ASN A 117 13.44 10.47 3.18
CA ASN A 117 14.50 11.46 3.09
C ASN A 117 14.48 12.15 1.72
N GLY A 118 14.96 13.39 1.68
CA GLY A 118 15.01 14.21 0.46
C GLY A 118 13.78 15.10 0.29
N SER A 119 13.98 16.21 -0.43
CA SER A 119 12.90 17.11 -0.83
C SER A 119 12.02 16.42 -1.88
N ILE A 120 10.71 16.69 -1.89
CA ILE A 120 9.89 16.47 -3.07
C ILE A 120 10.46 17.41 -4.13
N GLY A 121 11.40 16.90 -4.94
CA GLY A 121 12.05 17.63 -6.01
C GLY A 121 10.98 18.16 -6.94
N THR A 122 10.90 19.48 -7.02
CA THR A 122 10.17 20.19 -8.05
C THR A 122 10.65 19.70 -9.40
N VAL A 123 9.72 19.13 -10.17
CA VAL A 123 9.83 18.89 -11.61
C VAL A 123 10.30 20.15 -12.35
#